data_AF-A0A9D5M302-F1
#
_entry.id   AF-A0A9D5M302-F1
#
_cell.length_a   1.000
_cell.length_b   1.000
_cell.length_c   1.000
_cell.angle_alpha   90.00
_cell.angle_beta   90.00
_cell.angle_gamma   90.00
#
_symmetry.space_group_name_H-M   'P 1'
#
loop_
_entity.id
_entity.type
_entity.pdbx_description
1 polymer ?
#
loop_
_entity_poly.entity_id
_entity_poly.type
_entity_poly.pdbx_seq_one_letter_code
_entity_poly.pdbx_strand_id
1 'polypeptide(L)'
;IGAKKAKEIGANAFSWKPFESIDGTTQTFDPIHYKLNLYYLPQTDFRKEDNVIYLISSPYKKQTISIDNKNTVFEPRTFRKLKLENGVTTISTRKLLGSSIKISAQENQPVQYFQLSAFSVNNNPYGNAGINLKSGDITKLEQSYGQFLTTIYEFKE
;
A
#
# COMPACT_ATOMS: atom_id res chain seq x y z
N ILE A 1 -9.11 11.54 12.32
CA ILE A 1 -8.21 12.54 12.97
C ILE A 1 -7.14 12.88 11.93
N GLY A 2 -7.36 13.93 11.15
CA GLY A 2 -6.67 14.17 9.88
C GLY A 2 -5.39 14.98 10.00
N ALA A 3 -4.66 15.10 8.88
CA ALA A 3 -3.35 15.77 8.73
C ALA A 3 -3.23 17.15 9.42
N LYS A 4 -4.35 17.86 9.63
CA LYS A 4 -4.40 19.12 10.38
C LYS A 4 -3.90 18.97 11.82
N LYS A 5 -4.36 17.95 12.56
CA LYS A 5 -3.96 17.76 13.96
C LYS A 5 -2.49 17.38 14.09
N ALA A 6 -1.99 16.55 13.17
CA ALA A 6 -0.56 16.19 13.11
C ALA A 6 0.32 17.42 12.88
N LYS A 7 -0.08 18.32 11.96
CA LYS A 7 0.61 19.60 11.73
C LYS A 7 0.58 20.51 12.96
N GLU A 8 -0.56 20.63 13.64
CA GLU A 8 -0.70 21.44 14.86
C GLU A 8 0.26 21.00 15.99
N ILE A 9 0.52 19.69 16.12
CA ILE A 9 1.36 19.15 17.19
C ILE A 9 2.79 18.79 16.74
N GLY A 10 3.16 19.07 15.48
CA GLY A 10 4.48 18.74 14.93
C GLY A 10 4.77 17.24 14.80
N ALA A 11 3.75 16.38 14.76
CA ALA A 11 3.95 14.94 14.64
C ALA A 11 4.45 14.56 13.23
N ASN A 12 5.50 13.74 13.17
CA ASN A 12 6.07 13.21 11.92
C ASN A 12 6.07 11.67 11.87
N ALA A 13 5.53 11.01 12.90
CA ALA A 13 5.40 9.57 12.98
C ALA A 13 4.08 9.16 13.65
N PHE A 14 3.65 7.94 13.39
CA PHE A 14 2.39 7.40 13.90
C PHE A 14 2.45 5.88 14.05
N SER A 15 1.58 5.36 14.91
CA SER A 15 1.35 3.92 15.07
C SER A 15 -0.14 3.62 15.26
N TRP A 16 -0.58 2.45 14.80
CA TRP A 16 -1.93 1.98 15.08
C TRP A 16 -2.06 1.61 16.57
N LYS A 17 -3.13 2.11 17.20
CA LYS A 17 -3.51 1.74 18.56
C LYS A 17 -4.75 0.85 18.51
N PRO A 18 -4.63 -0.46 18.79
CA PRO A 18 -5.78 -1.35 18.83
C PRO A 18 -6.76 -0.98 19.94
N PHE A 19 -8.01 -1.40 19.77
CA PHE A 19 -8.99 -1.43 20.86
C PHE A 19 -8.90 -2.77 21.58
N GLU A 20 -9.11 -2.72 22.89
CA GLU A 20 -9.24 -3.91 23.73
C GLU A 20 -10.70 -4.39 23.70
N SER A 21 -10.90 -5.69 23.55
CA SER A 21 -12.18 -6.38 23.67
C SER A 21 -12.54 -6.60 25.15
N ILE A 22 -13.81 -6.95 25.42
CA ILE A 22 -14.29 -7.23 26.79
C ILE A 22 -13.51 -8.38 27.46
N ASP A 23 -12.99 -9.31 26.66
CA ASP A 23 -12.18 -10.45 27.09
C ASP A 23 -10.67 -10.15 27.19
N GLY A 24 -10.27 -8.88 27.02
CA GLY A 24 -8.87 -8.46 27.05
C GLY A 24 -8.09 -8.73 25.75
N THR A 25 -8.74 -9.27 24.71
CA THR A 25 -8.08 -9.50 23.41
C THR A 25 -7.95 -8.21 22.60
N THR A 26 -6.97 -8.15 21.71
CA THR A 26 -6.80 -7.04 20.78
C THR A 26 -7.71 -7.22 19.56
N GLN A 27 -8.51 -6.19 19.25
CA GLN A 27 -9.33 -6.16 18.05
C GLN A 27 -8.49 -6.02 16.78
N THR A 28 -8.95 -6.64 15.69
CA THR A 28 -8.40 -6.42 14.35
C THR A 28 -8.64 -4.98 13.89
N PHE A 29 -7.88 -4.52 12.90
CA PHE A 29 -8.03 -3.17 12.38
C PHE A 29 -9.41 -2.96 11.74
N ASP A 30 -10.19 -2.01 12.25
CA ASP A 30 -11.43 -1.53 11.65
C ASP A 30 -11.18 -0.19 10.92
N PRO A 31 -11.34 -0.12 9.58
CA PRO A 31 -11.15 1.12 8.84
C PRO A 31 -12.16 2.23 9.16
N ILE A 32 -13.30 1.90 9.77
CA ILE A 32 -14.34 2.87 10.15
C ILE A 32 -14.06 3.40 11.56
N HIS A 33 -13.52 2.56 12.45
CA HIS A 33 -13.24 2.90 13.85
C HIS A 33 -11.80 2.55 14.23
N TYR A 34 -10.87 3.50 14.12
CA TYR A 34 -9.48 3.30 14.49
C TYR A 34 -8.91 4.45 15.32
N LYS A 35 -7.88 4.13 16.11
CA LYS A 35 -7.05 5.09 16.82
C LYS A 35 -5.62 5.03 16.29
N LEU A 36 -4.99 6.20 16.19
CA LEU A 36 -3.57 6.33 15.92
C LEU A 36 -2.92 7.06 17.09
N ASN A 37 -1.73 6.61 17.50
CA ASN A 37 -0.82 7.45 18.24
C ASN A 37 -0.08 8.35 17.26
N LEU A 38 0.11 9.61 17.62
CA LEU A 38 0.88 10.59 16.85
C LEU A 38 2.03 11.08 17.71
N TYR A 39 3.24 11.15 17.15
CA TYR A 39 4.43 11.57 17.88
C TYR A 39 5.47 12.20 16.95
N TYR A 40 6.45 12.85 17.55
CA TYR A 40 7.63 13.35 16.87
C TYR A 40 8.81 12.40 17.11
N LEU A 41 9.51 12.02 16.04
CA LEU A 41 10.79 11.33 16.08
C LEU A 41 11.86 12.14 15.35
N PRO A 42 13.09 12.25 15.88
CA PRO A 42 14.25 12.69 15.13
C PRO A 42 14.46 11.86 13.84
N GLN A 43 15.04 12.46 12.81
CA GLN A 43 15.32 11.76 11.54
C GLN A 43 16.18 10.50 11.71
N THR A 44 17.10 10.53 12.68
CA THR A 44 18.00 9.41 13.03
C THR A 44 17.28 8.16 13.53
N ASP A 45 16.04 8.31 13.99
CA ASP A 45 15.29 7.23 14.62
C ASP A 45 14.41 6.48 13.60
N PHE A 46 14.27 7.03 12.39
CA PHE A 46 13.62 6.32 11.29
C PHE A 46 14.56 5.25 10.73
N ARG A 47 14.10 4.01 10.75
CA ARG A 47 14.83 2.90 10.13
C ARG A 47 14.95 3.16 8.62
N LYS A 48 16.19 3.21 8.13
CA LYS A 48 16.46 3.26 6.70
C LYS A 48 16.26 1.86 6.12
N GLU A 49 15.48 1.78 5.06
CA GLU A 49 15.35 0.58 4.24
C GLU A 49 15.74 0.94 2.81
N ASP A 50 16.82 0.34 2.33
CA ASP A 50 17.30 0.51 0.97
C ASP A 50 16.99 -0.73 0.14
N ASN A 51 16.77 -0.56 -1.17
CA ASN A 51 16.49 -1.64 -2.11
C ASN A 51 15.28 -2.49 -1.72
N VAL A 52 14.24 -1.83 -1.21
CA VAL A 52 12.99 -2.47 -0.83
C VAL A 52 11.84 -1.78 -1.55
N ILE A 53 10.90 -2.60 -2.03
CA ILE A 53 9.60 -2.10 -2.46
C ILE A 53 8.48 -2.72 -1.65
N TYR A 54 7.46 -1.92 -1.39
CA TYR A 54 6.21 -2.35 -0.79
C TYR A 54 5.13 -2.39 -1.86
N LEU A 55 4.49 -3.55 -2.00
CA LEU A 55 3.33 -3.74 -2.86
C LEU A 55 2.07 -3.77 -2.00
N ILE A 56 1.25 -2.74 -2.13
CA ILE A 56 0.09 -2.51 -1.27
C ILE A 56 -1.18 -2.83 -2.05
N SER A 57 -2.00 -3.73 -1.53
CA SER A 57 -3.19 -4.22 -2.23
C SER A 57 -4.32 -3.18 -2.28
N SER A 58 -5.34 -3.47 -3.09
CA SER A 58 -6.61 -2.77 -3.02
C SER A 58 -7.26 -2.95 -1.63
N PRO A 59 -8.00 -1.95 -1.11
CA PRO A 59 -8.77 -2.10 0.13
C PRO A 59 -9.98 -3.03 0.02
N TYR A 60 -10.46 -3.34 -1.18
CA TYR A 60 -11.77 -3.98 -1.38
C TYR A 60 -11.72 -5.26 -2.20
N LYS A 61 -10.74 -5.39 -3.09
CA LYS A 61 -10.73 -6.48 -4.07
C LYS A 61 -9.45 -7.28 -4.00
N LYS A 62 -9.63 -8.60 -3.97
CA LYS A 62 -8.57 -9.57 -4.22
C LYS A 62 -8.06 -9.40 -5.66
N GLN A 63 -6.75 -9.57 -5.85
CA GLN A 63 -6.13 -9.43 -7.16
C GLN A 63 -4.89 -10.31 -7.30
N THR A 64 -4.62 -10.76 -8.53
CA THR A 64 -3.44 -11.55 -8.87
C THR A 64 -2.47 -10.66 -9.64
N ILE A 65 -1.28 -10.46 -9.08
CA ILE A 65 -0.19 -9.71 -9.67
C ILE A 65 0.88 -10.68 -10.16
N SER A 66 1.46 -10.40 -11.31
CA SER A 66 2.67 -11.10 -11.76
C SER A 66 3.88 -10.38 -11.18
N ILE A 67 4.76 -11.10 -10.50
CA ILE A 67 6.08 -10.64 -10.07
C ILE A 67 7.08 -11.60 -10.70
N ASP A 68 7.91 -11.11 -11.63
CA ASP A 68 8.87 -11.92 -12.40
C ASP A 68 8.23 -13.18 -13.00
N ASN A 69 7.10 -12.98 -13.68
CA ASN A 69 6.25 -14.02 -14.29
C ASN A 69 5.62 -15.02 -13.31
N LYS A 70 5.85 -14.89 -11.99
CA LYS A 70 5.19 -15.68 -10.95
C LYS A 70 3.91 -15.01 -10.46
N ASN A 71 2.87 -15.81 -10.31
CA ASN A 71 1.55 -15.35 -9.90
C ASN A 71 1.51 -15.21 -8.39
N THR A 72 1.17 -14.02 -7.92
CA THR A 72 1.02 -13.74 -6.50
C THR A 72 -0.35 -13.18 -6.22
N VAL A 73 -1.07 -13.81 -5.30
CA VAL A 73 -2.39 -13.34 -4.86
C VAL A 73 -2.22 -12.33 -3.73
N PHE A 74 -2.89 -11.20 -3.89
CA PHE A 74 -3.03 -10.17 -2.87
C PHE A 74 -4.48 -10.13 -2.41
N GLU A 75 -4.70 -10.41 -1.12
CA GLU A 75 -6.00 -10.23 -0.48
C GLU A 75 -6.24 -8.74 -0.17
N PRO A 76 -7.49 -8.28 -0.01
CA PRO A 76 -7.78 -6.90 0.34
C PRO A 76 -7.08 -6.47 1.63
N ARG A 77 -6.65 -5.19 1.69
CA ARG A 77 -5.97 -4.60 2.86
C ARG A 77 -4.73 -5.37 3.35
N THR A 78 -3.97 -5.91 2.40
CA THR A 78 -2.66 -6.53 2.68
C THR A 78 -1.54 -5.78 1.97
N PHE A 79 -0.31 -6.01 2.41
CA PHE A 79 0.86 -5.60 1.66
C PHE A 79 1.94 -6.68 1.71
N ARG A 80 2.82 -6.65 0.71
CA ARG A 80 4.03 -7.48 0.68
C ARG A 80 5.26 -6.60 0.56
N LYS A 81 6.37 -7.08 1.09
CA LYS A 81 7.68 -6.46 0.98
C LYS A 81 8.54 -7.30 0.04
N LEU A 82 9.16 -6.67 -0.94
CA LEU A 82 10.09 -7.32 -1.85
C LEU A 82 11.45 -6.62 -1.74
N LYS A 83 12.49 -7.38 -1.45
CA LYS A 83 13.86 -6.91 -1.57
C LYS A 83 14.25 -6.97 -3.05
N LEU A 84 14.75 -5.87 -3.58
CA LEU A 84 15.30 -5.82 -4.93
C LEU A 84 16.68 -6.46 -4.90
N GLU A 85 16.78 -7.65 -5.47
CA GLU A 85 18.05 -8.33 -5.70
C GLU A 85 18.61 -7.91 -7.07
N ASN A 86 19.90 -8.18 -7.32
CA ASN A 86 20.58 -7.77 -8.55
C ASN A 86 19.75 -8.08 -9.80
N GLY A 87 19.53 -7.07 -10.65
CA GLY A 87 18.76 -7.22 -11.88
C GLY A 87 17.51 -6.35 -11.94
N VAL A 88 16.54 -6.78 -12.74
CA VAL A 88 15.28 -6.07 -13.00
C VAL A 88 14.12 -6.93 -12.52
N THR A 89 13.36 -6.44 -11.53
CA THR A 89 12.09 -7.03 -11.12
C THR A 89 10.96 -6.45 -11.96
N THR A 90 10.15 -7.31 -12.58
CA THR A 90 8.97 -6.93 -13.38
C THR A 90 7.69 -7.23 -12.62
N ILE A 91 6.81 -6.23 -12.50
CA ILE A 91 5.55 -6.33 -11.77
C ILE A 91 4.41 -5.92 -12.69
N SER A 92 3.39 -6.76 -12.88
CA SER A 92 2.27 -6.44 -13.79
C SER A 92 0.91 -6.92 -13.30
N THR A 93 -0.14 -6.21 -13.70
CA THR A 93 -1.55 -6.57 -13.40
C THR A 93 -2.14 -7.60 -14.38
N ARG A 94 -1.32 -8.12 -15.31
CA ARG A 94 -1.56 -9.28 -16.20
C ARG A 94 -2.69 -9.17 -17.22
N LYS A 95 -3.61 -8.22 -17.08
CA LYS A 95 -4.71 -8.05 -18.02
C LYS A 95 -4.17 -7.50 -19.34
N LEU A 96 -4.89 -7.72 -20.45
CA LEU A 96 -4.48 -7.31 -21.80
C LEU A 96 -4.05 -5.84 -21.90
N LEU A 97 -4.67 -4.97 -21.09
CA LEU A 97 -4.36 -3.54 -20.97
C LEU A 97 -3.85 -3.17 -19.56
N GLY A 98 -3.34 -4.15 -18.81
CA GLY A 98 -2.90 -3.97 -17.44
C GLY A 98 -1.55 -3.26 -17.34
N SER A 99 -1.37 -2.44 -16.31
CA SER A 99 -0.09 -1.77 -16.05
C SER A 99 1.03 -2.77 -15.74
N SER A 100 2.24 -2.41 -16.14
CA SER A 100 3.48 -3.13 -15.85
C SER A 100 4.56 -2.13 -15.48
N ILE A 101 5.34 -2.44 -14.45
CA ILE A 101 6.53 -1.66 -14.05
C ILE A 101 7.75 -2.57 -13.99
N LYS A 102 8.90 -2.01 -14.34
CA LYS A 102 10.22 -2.64 -14.21
C LYS A 102 11.04 -1.83 -13.24
N ILE A 103 11.56 -2.49 -12.20
CA ILE A 103 12.33 -1.85 -11.15
C ILE A 103 13.70 -2.52 -11.10
N SER A 104 14.74 -1.75 -11.35
CA SER A 104 16.13 -2.19 -11.20
C SER A 104 16.59 -1.94 -9.77
N ALA A 105 17.31 -2.90 -9.19
CA ALA A 105 18.06 -2.68 -7.96
C ALA A 105 19.16 -1.63 -8.21
N GLN A 106 19.34 -0.69 -7.27
CA GLN A 106 20.39 0.33 -7.33
C GLN A 106 21.01 0.51 -5.94
N GLU A 107 22.32 0.73 -5.85
CA GLU A 107 22.95 0.95 -4.55
C GLU A 107 22.29 2.12 -3.81
N ASN A 108 21.96 1.93 -2.52
CA ASN A 108 21.28 2.92 -1.69
C ASN A 108 19.95 3.45 -2.24
N GLN A 109 19.26 2.69 -3.10
CA GLN A 109 17.94 3.06 -3.60
C GLN A 109 16.95 3.20 -2.44
N PRO A 110 16.30 4.36 -2.24
CA PRO A 110 15.33 4.53 -1.17
C PRO A 110 14.17 3.55 -1.32
N VAL A 111 13.58 3.15 -0.19
CA VAL A 111 12.34 2.37 -0.17
C VAL A 111 11.26 3.01 -1.06
N GLN A 112 10.54 2.19 -1.80
CA GLN A 112 9.43 2.65 -2.66
C GLN A 112 8.13 1.93 -2.31
N TYR A 113 7.02 2.62 -2.48
CA TYR A 113 5.69 2.12 -2.18
C TYR A 113 4.86 2.16 -3.45
N PHE A 114 4.19 1.06 -3.79
CA PHE A 114 3.32 0.96 -4.95
C PHE A 114 1.95 0.45 -4.52
N GLN A 115 0.91 1.18 -4.88
CA GLN A 115 -0.47 0.73 -4.72
C GLN A 115 -0.91 -0.03 -5.96
N LEU A 116 -1.52 -1.18 -5.72
CA LEU A 116 -2.04 -2.08 -6.73
C LEU A 116 -3.56 -1.94 -6.79
N SER A 117 -4.08 -1.52 -7.94
CA SER A 117 -5.51 -1.37 -8.17
C SER A 117 -6.08 -2.54 -8.97
N ALA A 118 -7.20 -3.07 -8.52
CA ALA A 118 -7.90 -4.15 -9.20
C ALA A 118 -8.69 -3.64 -10.42
N PHE A 119 -9.12 -4.57 -11.25
CA PHE A 119 -10.07 -4.29 -12.33
C PHE A 119 -11.40 -3.77 -11.79
N SER A 120 -11.93 -2.73 -12.45
CA SER A 120 -13.24 -2.17 -12.13
C SER A 120 -14.04 -1.89 -13.40
N VAL A 121 -15.33 -2.19 -13.33
CA VAL A 121 -16.34 -1.81 -14.31
C VAL A 121 -17.20 -0.75 -13.62
N ASN A 122 -17.26 0.45 -14.17
CA ASN A 122 -18.05 1.55 -13.62
C ASN A 122 -19.01 2.08 -14.69
N ASN A 123 -20.19 2.54 -14.27
CA ASN A 123 -21.11 3.25 -15.16
C ASN A 123 -20.50 4.57 -15.62
N ASN A 124 -20.78 4.98 -16.85
CA ASN A 124 -20.38 6.28 -17.36
C ASN A 124 -21.15 7.41 -16.65
N PRO A 125 -20.49 8.33 -15.92
CA PRO A 125 -21.19 9.40 -15.21
C PRO A 125 -21.67 10.54 -16.14
N TYR A 126 -21.26 10.57 -17.42
CA TYR A 126 -21.50 11.69 -18.33
C TYR A 126 -22.72 11.53 -19.27
N GLY A 127 -23.79 10.87 -18.82
CA GLY A 127 -25.10 10.87 -19.50
C GLY A 127 -25.20 10.09 -20.83
N ASN A 128 -24.09 9.69 -21.44
CA ASN A 128 -24.07 8.79 -22.60
C ASN A 128 -24.00 7.33 -22.15
N ALA A 129 -24.84 6.47 -22.74
CA ALA A 129 -24.78 5.02 -22.53
C ALA A 129 -23.36 4.50 -22.79
N GLY A 130 -22.72 3.89 -21.79
CA GLY A 130 -21.35 3.42 -21.91
C GLY A 130 -20.84 2.78 -20.62
N ILE A 131 -19.88 1.86 -20.78
CA ILE A 131 -19.24 1.13 -19.69
C ILE A 131 -17.77 1.59 -19.62
N ASN A 132 -17.33 2.06 -18.45
CA ASN A 132 -15.92 2.39 -18.21
C ASN A 132 -15.20 1.18 -17.60
N LEU A 133 -14.20 0.67 -18.31
CA LEU A 133 -13.37 -0.45 -17.87
C LEU A 133 -11.98 0.06 -17.45
N LYS A 134 -11.55 -0.27 -16.23
CA LYS A 134 -10.15 -0.11 -15.79
C LYS A 134 -9.53 -1.49 -15.62
N SER A 135 -8.44 -1.76 -16.34
CA SER A 135 -7.70 -3.03 -16.40
C SER A 135 -6.92 -3.38 -15.12
N GLY A 136 -6.84 -2.45 -14.16
CA GLY A 136 -6.00 -2.56 -12.98
C GLY A 136 -4.66 -1.85 -13.20
N ASP A 137 -4.17 -1.18 -12.16
CA ASP A 137 -3.08 -0.21 -12.26
C ASP A 137 -2.04 -0.41 -11.15
N ILE A 138 -0.83 0.12 -11.36
CA ILE A 138 0.27 0.13 -10.39
C ILE A 138 0.74 1.58 -10.25
N THR A 139 0.44 2.18 -9.10
CA THR A 139 0.71 3.59 -8.84
C THR A 139 1.80 3.74 -7.79
N LYS A 140 2.86 4.47 -8.08
CA LYS A 140 3.86 4.83 -7.05
C LYS A 140 3.23 5.80 -6.05
N LEU A 141 3.43 5.55 -4.77
CA LEU A 141 2.92 6.37 -3.69
C LEU A 141 4.01 7.25 -3.11
N GLU A 142 3.59 8.40 -2.59
CA GLU A 142 4.39 9.18 -1.65
C GLU A 142 4.71 8.33 -0.42
N GLN A 143 5.94 8.47 0.09
CA GLN A 143 6.45 7.65 1.18
C GLN A 143 5.56 7.70 2.42
N SER A 144 5.13 8.89 2.84
CA SER A 144 4.28 9.06 4.03
C SER A 144 2.93 8.36 3.90
N TYR A 145 2.35 8.33 2.69
CA TYR A 145 1.10 7.63 2.44
C TYR A 145 1.30 6.11 2.37
N GLY A 146 2.39 5.64 1.76
CA GLY A 146 2.77 4.22 1.78
C GLY A 146 3.03 3.70 3.20
N GLN A 147 3.75 4.47 4.02
CA GLN A 147 3.96 4.18 5.44
C GLN A 147 2.64 4.14 6.21
N PHE A 148 1.70 5.04 5.90
CA PHE A 148 0.39 5.02 6.51
C PHE A 148 -0.36 3.73 6.21
N LEU A 149 -0.46 3.36 4.92
CA LEU A 149 -1.14 2.15 4.51
C LEU A 149 -0.50 0.89 5.11
N THR A 150 0.83 0.80 5.14
CA THR A 150 1.55 -0.34 5.74
C THR A 150 1.45 -0.41 7.26
N THR A 151 1.04 0.67 7.93
CA THR A 151 0.72 0.65 9.37
C THR A 151 -0.65 0.05 9.65
N ILE A 152 -1.59 0.16 8.71
CA ILE A 152 -2.99 -0.24 8.90
C ILE A 152 -3.41 -1.46 8.07
N TYR A 153 -2.55 -1.93 7.16
CA TYR A 153 -2.78 -3.13 6.36
C TYR A 153 -1.97 -4.29 6.94
N GLU A 154 -2.42 -5.50 6.64
CA GLU A 154 -1.77 -6.72 7.12
C GLU A 154 -0.57 -7.07 6.24
N PHE A 155 0.58 -7.34 6.85
CA PHE A 155 1.73 -7.90 6.14
C PHE A 155 1.44 -9.35 5.72
N LYS A 156 1.76 -9.69 4.48
CA LYS A 156 1.80 -11.06 3.97
C LYS A 156 3.17 -11.32 3.34
N GLU A 157 3.66 -12.54 3.53
CA GLU A 157 4.86 -13.05 2.83
C GLU A 157 4.52 -13.41 1.38
#